data_AF-A0A7X7XTK3-F1
#
_entry.id   AF-A0A7X7XTK3-F1
#
_cell.length_a   1.000
_cell.length_b   1.000
_cell.length_c   1.000
_cell.angle_alpha   90.00
_cell.angle_beta   90.00
_cell.angle_gamma   90.00
#
_symmetry.space_group_name_H-M   'P 1'
#
loop_
_entity.id
_entity.type
_entity.pdbx_description
1 polymer ?
#
loop_
_entity_poly.entity_id
_entity_poly.type
_entity_poly.pdbx_seq_one_letter_code
_entity_poly.pdbx_strand_id
1 'polypeptide(L)'
;HSINVSTLSQVAADSIGEDPLVAKVCGYYHDIGKLVRPEFFIENDSLGISPHESISPSLSALIIISHVKEGVELAKKYNLPDILVNSIKEHHGTSLVSYFYTKAKSIDPDVKEEAFRYPGPIPSSKIAGIIMLADSVEASVRGERVDQKEEIIKFIDTIVDSKIEDGQLNNSELSFKDIKKIKDAFGKVLVSIYHERISYIEKSRDIREKK
;
A
#
# COMPACT_ATOMS: atom_id res chain seq x y z
N HIS A 1 -6.06 -7.24 -1.16
CA HIS A 1 -4.95 -6.30 -0.91
C HIS A 1 -3.61 -7.03 -0.82
N SER A 2 -3.24 -7.67 0.30
CA SER A 2 -1.87 -8.21 0.50
C SER A 2 -1.41 -9.26 -0.53
N ILE A 3 -2.33 -10.04 -1.11
CA ILE A 3 -2.01 -10.98 -2.23
C ILE A 3 -1.56 -10.21 -3.49
N ASN A 4 -2.20 -9.09 -3.79
CA ASN A 4 -1.85 -8.24 -4.93
C ASN A 4 -0.51 -7.55 -4.68
N VAL A 5 -0.32 -6.98 -3.47
CA VAL A 5 0.96 -6.39 -3.05
C VAL A 5 2.09 -7.41 -3.13
N SER A 6 1.87 -8.63 -2.67
CA SER A 6 2.82 -9.75 -2.79
C SER A 6 3.17 -10.06 -4.24
N THR A 7 2.18 -10.09 -5.14
CA THR A 7 2.40 -10.35 -6.57
C THR A 7 3.18 -9.22 -7.24
N LEU A 8 2.82 -7.96 -6.97
CA LEU A 8 3.55 -6.78 -7.44
C LEU A 8 5.00 -6.81 -6.97
N SER A 9 5.20 -7.06 -5.68
CA SER A 9 6.52 -7.08 -5.06
C SER A 9 7.40 -8.19 -5.63
N GLN A 10 6.84 -9.38 -5.84
CA GLN A 10 7.54 -10.51 -6.43
C GLN A 10 8.08 -10.17 -7.83
N VAL A 11 7.23 -9.65 -8.71
CA VAL A 11 7.61 -9.34 -10.10
C VAL A 11 8.57 -8.15 -10.16
N ALA A 12 8.39 -7.15 -9.29
CA ALA A 12 9.28 -6.01 -9.20
C ALA A 12 10.70 -6.40 -8.75
N ALA A 13 10.81 -7.21 -7.69
CA ALA A 13 12.09 -7.70 -7.19
C ALA A 13 12.85 -8.50 -8.25
N ASP A 14 12.18 -9.43 -8.94
CA ASP A 14 12.76 -10.21 -10.04
C ASP A 14 13.32 -9.30 -11.15
N SER A 15 12.58 -8.24 -11.51
CA SER A 15 12.98 -7.32 -12.58
C SER A 15 14.28 -6.54 -12.32
N ILE A 16 14.63 -6.36 -11.04
CA ILE A 16 15.83 -5.63 -10.61
C ILE A 16 16.93 -6.55 -10.06
N GLY A 17 16.70 -7.87 -10.03
CA GLY A 17 17.67 -8.87 -9.57
C GLY A 17 17.72 -9.08 -8.06
N GLU A 18 16.70 -8.64 -7.33
CA GLU A 18 16.52 -8.95 -5.91
C GLU A 18 15.79 -10.30 -5.74
N ASP A 19 15.77 -10.86 -4.52
CA ASP A 19 15.10 -12.14 -4.25
C ASP A 19 13.56 -11.99 -4.35
N PRO A 20 12.91 -12.61 -5.36
CA PRO A 20 11.48 -12.48 -5.56
C PRO A 20 10.66 -13.22 -4.50
N LEU A 21 11.17 -14.30 -3.92
CA LEU A 21 10.48 -15.06 -2.88
C LEU A 21 10.44 -14.25 -1.58
N VAL A 22 11.54 -13.61 -1.23
CA VAL A 22 11.59 -12.71 -0.06
C VAL A 22 10.59 -11.57 -0.24
N ALA A 23 10.62 -10.87 -1.38
CA ALA A 23 9.67 -9.79 -1.68
C ALA A 23 8.21 -10.26 -1.59
N LYS A 24 7.93 -11.45 -2.13
CA LYS A 24 6.60 -12.07 -2.11
C LYS A 24 6.10 -12.28 -0.68
N VAL A 25 6.96 -12.80 0.21
CA VAL A 25 6.61 -13.07 1.60
C VAL A 25 6.46 -11.78 2.39
N CYS A 26 7.35 -10.80 2.21
CA CYS A 26 7.20 -9.47 2.80
C CYS A 26 5.84 -8.85 2.44
N GLY A 27 5.43 -8.94 1.18
CA GLY A 27 4.12 -8.45 0.72
C GLY A 27 2.92 -9.14 1.42
N TYR A 28 3.05 -10.41 1.81
CA TYR A 28 1.99 -11.09 2.59
C TYR A 28 1.83 -10.53 4.00
N TYR A 29 2.93 -10.13 4.64
CA TYR A 29 2.95 -9.83 6.07
C TYR A 29 2.98 -8.34 6.41
N HIS A 30 3.27 -7.45 5.46
CA HIS A 30 3.47 -6.01 5.72
C HIS A 30 2.34 -5.39 6.56
N ASP A 31 1.10 -5.85 6.35
CA ASP A 31 -0.12 -5.35 6.95
C ASP A 31 -0.66 -6.18 8.13
N ILE A 32 0.11 -7.15 8.65
CA ILE A 32 -0.38 -8.09 9.68
C ILE A 32 -0.93 -7.40 10.94
N GLY A 33 -0.49 -6.18 11.24
CA GLY A 33 -1.02 -5.40 12.37
C GLY A 33 -2.48 -5.01 12.23
N LYS A 34 -3.02 -4.90 11.01
CA LYS A 34 -4.44 -4.61 10.77
C LYS A 34 -5.38 -5.66 11.36
N LEU A 35 -4.87 -6.86 11.67
CA LEU A 35 -5.61 -7.92 12.35
C LEU A 35 -6.06 -7.54 13.77
N VAL A 36 -5.44 -6.54 14.40
CA VAL A 36 -5.80 -6.10 15.76
C VAL A 36 -7.13 -5.36 15.78
N ARG A 37 -7.42 -4.54 14.74
CA ARG A 37 -8.68 -3.81 14.58
C ARG A 37 -9.16 -3.81 13.12
N PRO A 38 -9.55 -4.96 12.56
CA PRO A 38 -9.82 -5.10 11.13
C PRO A 38 -10.87 -4.13 10.59
N GLU A 39 -11.87 -3.80 11.40
CA GLU A 39 -13.02 -2.95 11.06
C GLU A 39 -12.66 -1.49 10.73
N PHE A 40 -11.47 -1.04 11.10
CA PHE A 40 -10.98 0.31 10.78
C PHE A 40 -10.26 0.40 9.43
N PHE A 41 -10.18 -0.69 8.67
CA PHE A 41 -9.48 -0.71 7.38
C PHE A 41 -10.47 -0.97 6.24
N ILE A 42 -10.49 -0.08 5.25
CA ILE A 42 -11.53 -0.04 4.21
C ILE A 42 -11.58 -1.31 3.35
N GLU A 43 -10.46 -2.01 3.19
CA GLU A 43 -10.40 -3.32 2.54
C GLU A 43 -11.18 -4.43 3.24
N ASN A 44 -11.51 -4.25 4.53
CA ASN A 44 -12.29 -5.19 5.32
C ASN A 44 -13.76 -4.74 5.49
N ASP A 45 -14.12 -3.56 4.98
CA ASP A 45 -15.48 -3.06 5.13
C ASP A 45 -16.46 -3.93 4.34
N SER A 46 -17.39 -4.55 5.08
CA SER A 46 -18.45 -5.41 4.55
C SER A 46 -19.85 -4.82 4.77
N LEU A 47 -19.96 -3.75 5.56
CA LEU A 47 -21.24 -3.21 6.06
C LEU A 47 -21.53 -1.78 5.57
N GLY A 48 -20.54 -1.10 4.99
CA GLY A 48 -20.70 0.20 4.34
C GLY A 48 -20.84 1.38 5.29
N ILE A 49 -20.59 1.18 6.59
CA ILE A 49 -20.53 2.24 7.60
C ILE A 49 -19.13 2.21 8.21
N SER A 50 -18.34 3.23 7.91
CA SER A 50 -16.97 3.32 8.42
C SER A 50 -16.95 3.75 9.89
N PRO A 51 -16.29 3.02 10.80
CA PRO A 51 -16.10 3.44 12.19
C PRO A 51 -15.45 4.83 12.32
N HIS A 52 -14.67 5.24 11.31
CA HIS A 52 -14.04 6.55 11.22
C HIS A 52 -15.00 7.74 11.15
N GLU A 53 -16.28 7.52 10.83
CA GLU A 53 -17.29 8.59 10.85
C GLU A 53 -17.67 9.02 12.27
N SER A 54 -17.50 8.12 13.24
CA SER A 54 -17.89 8.34 14.64
C SER A 54 -16.77 8.91 15.53
N ILE A 55 -15.57 9.13 14.98
CA ILE A 55 -14.39 9.54 15.73
C ILE A 55 -13.66 10.72 15.08
N SER A 56 -12.79 11.39 15.86
CA SER A 56 -12.01 12.52 15.36
C SER A 56 -11.00 12.08 14.28
N PRO A 57 -10.60 12.98 13.36
CA PRO A 57 -9.55 12.68 12.38
C PRO A 57 -8.22 12.28 13.02
N SER A 58 -7.85 12.91 14.14
CA SER A 58 -6.61 12.59 14.86
C SER A 58 -6.65 11.19 15.47
N LEU A 59 -7.80 10.77 16.03
CA LEU A 59 -7.96 9.40 16.54
C LEU A 59 -7.95 8.38 15.40
N SER A 60 -8.58 8.72 14.27
CA SER A 60 -8.54 7.88 13.06
C SER A 60 -7.12 7.69 12.55
N ALA A 61 -6.35 8.77 12.43
CA ALA A 61 -4.95 8.72 12.04
C ALA A 61 -4.12 7.89 13.01
N LEU A 62 -4.33 8.04 14.33
CA LEU A 62 -3.64 7.24 15.34
C LEU A 62 -3.91 5.74 15.17
N ILE A 63 -5.16 5.34 14.96
CA ILE A 63 -5.55 3.94 14.73
C ILE A 63 -4.86 3.41 13.47
N ILE A 64 -4.95 4.14 12.37
CA ILE A 64 -4.29 3.75 11.11
C ILE A 64 -2.78 3.64 11.32
N ILE A 65 -2.11 4.62 11.92
CA ILE A 65 -0.66 4.59 12.14
C ILE A 65 -0.24 3.42 13.05
N SER A 66 -1.07 3.08 14.05
CA SER A 66 -0.74 2.06 15.04
C SER A 66 -0.57 0.66 14.47
N HIS A 67 -1.16 0.34 13.31
CA HIS A 67 -1.05 -1.00 12.72
C HIS A 67 0.41 -1.39 12.44
N VAL A 68 1.30 -0.44 12.14
CA VAL A 68 2.72 -0.73 11.92
C VAL A 68 3.35 -1.27 13.20
N LYS A 69 3.12 -0.58 14.33
CA LYS A 69 3.64 -1.00 15.64
C LYS A 69 3.05 -2.33 16.07
N GLU A 70 1.73 -2.48 15.93
CA GLU A 70 1.00 -3.71 16.25
C GLU A 70 1.49 -4.89 15.39
N GLY A 71 1.77 -4.64 14.11
CA GLY A 71 2.32 -5.62 13.19
C GLY A 71 3.73 -6.08 13.58
N VAL A 72 4.60 -5.14 13.98
CA VAL A 72 5.94 -5.45 14.50
C VAL A 72 5.86 -6.28 15.78
N GLU A 73 4.96 -5.93 16.71
CA GLU A 73 4.74 -6.69 17.94
C GLU A 73 4.25 -8.11 17.67
N LEU A 74 3.29 -8.28 16.74
CA LEU A 74 2.82 -9.60 16.31
C LEU A 74 3.92 -10.41 15.63
N ALA A 75 4.66 -9.82 14.69
CA ALA A 75 5.73 -10.49 13.98
C ALA A 75 6.82 -11.00 14.93
N LYS A 76 7.21 -10.19 15.91
CA LYS A 76 8.16 -10.59 16.96
C LYS A 76 7.61 -11.68 17.87
N LYS A 77 6.35 -11.56 18.29
CA LYS A 77 5.69 -12.58 19.14
C LYS A 77 5.70 -13.96 18.49
N TYR A 78 5.56 -14.03 17.16
CA TYR A 78 5.58 -15.28 16.40
C TYR A 78 6.96 -15.63 15.81
N ASN A 79 8.03 -14.94 16.23
CA ASN A 79 9.40 -15.18 15.80
C ASN A 79 9.57 -15.12 14.27
N LEU A 80 8.88 -14.18 13.60
CA LEU A 80 9.12 -13.94 12.19
C LEU A 80 10.54 -13.38 11.96
N PRO A 81 11.20 -13.73 10.85
CA PRO A 81 12.53 -13.22 10.52
C PRO A 81 12.58 -11.69 10.47
N ASP A 82 13.74 -11.12 10.84
CA ASP A 82 13.95 -9.66 10.89
C ASP A 82 13.63 -8.96 9.57
N ILE A 83 13.87 -9.61 8.43
CA ILE A 83 13.52 -9.05 7.12
C ILE A 83 12.02 -8.80 6.97
N LEU A 84 11.16 -9.67 7.53
CA LEU A 84 9.71 -9.46 7.53
C LEU A 84 9.34 -8.37 8.53
N VAL A 85 9.93 -8.38 9.72
CA VAL A 85 9.71 -7.35 10.75
C VAL A 85 10.05 -5.96 10.20
N ASN A 86 11.17 -5.82 9.49
CA ASN A 86 11.60 -4.57 8.88
C ASN A 86 10.64 -4.15 7.75
N SER A 87 10.19 -5.09 6.91
CA SER A 87 9.19 -4.77 5.87
C SER A 87 7.88 -4.21 6.46
N ILE A 88 7.41 -4.78 7.57
CA ILE A 88 6.23 -4.26 8.30
C ILE A 88 6.52 -2.87 8.85
N LYS A 89 7.68 -2.70 9.49
CA LYS A 89 8.06 -1.43 10.12
C LYS A 89 8.21 -0.27 9.14
N GLU A 90 8.70 -0.56 7.93
CA GLU A 90 9.19 0.44 6.98
C GLU A 90 8.25 0.73 5.81
N HIS A 91 7.26 -0.12 5.53
CA HIS A 91 6.50 -0.01 4.27
C HIS A 91 5.74 1.30 4.07
N HIS A 92 5.42 2.04 5.14
CA HIS A 92 4.87 3.40 5.02
C HIS A 92 5.91 4.52 5.21
N GLY A 93 7.10 4.18 5.68
CA GLY A 93 8.14 5.15 6.01
C GLY A 93 7.62 6.26 6.92
N THR A 94 7.80 7.51 6.52
CA THR A 94 7.28 8.69 7.23
C THR A 94 6.14 9.36 6.47
N SER A 95 5.45 8.60 5.61
CA SER A 95 4.38 9.13 4.75
C SER A 95 3.27 9.80 5.58
N LEU A 96 2.60 10.77 4.97
CA LEU A 96 1.45 11.44 5.55
C LEU A 96 0.18 10.62 5.36
N VAL A 97 -0.61 10.47 6.42
CA VAL A 97 -2.00 9.96 6.35
C VAL A 97 -2.90 11.10 5.86
N SER A 98 -2.81 11.38 4.56
CA SER A 98 -3.29 12.60 3.92
C SER A 98 -4.78 12.85 4.07
N TYR A 99 -5.62 11.82 3.99
CA TYR A 99 -7.07 11.95 4.13
C TYR A 99 -7.47 12.53 5.49
N PHE A 100 -6.98 11.92 6.58
CA PHE A 100 -7.30 12.37 7.93
C PHE A 100 -6.60 13.69 8.27
N TYR A 101 -5.40 13.95 7.74
CA TYR A 101 -4.76 15.25 7.86
C TYR A 101 -5.59 16.36 7.20
N THR A 102 -6.06 16.15 5.97
CA THR A 102 -6.87 17.12 5.23
C THR A 102 -8.19 17.39 5.96
N LYS A 103 -8.83 16.32 6.45
CA LYS A 103 -10.04 16.42 7.28
C LYS A 103 -9.77 17.21 8.57
N ALA A 104 -8.64 16.96 9.24
CA ALA A 104 -8.25 17.74 10.43
C ALA A 104 -7.98 19.21 10.10
N LYS A 105 -7.25 19.50 9.02
CA LYS A 105 -6.91 20.86 8.57
C LYS A 105 -8.13 21.69 8.22
N SER A 106 -9.20 21.04 7.73
CA SER A 106 -10.49 21.70 7.47
C SER A 106 -11.23 22.15 8.74
N ILE A 107 -10.94 21.52 9.88
CA ILE A 107 -11.53 21.83 11.20
C ILE A 107 -10.63 22.81 11.96
N ASP A 108 -9.32 22.55 11.93
CA ASP A 108 -8.28 23.32 12.60
C ASP A 108 -7.14 23.63 11.60
N PRO A 109 -7.11 24.84 11.02
CA PRO A 109 -6.06 25.26 10.10
C PRO A 109 -4.65 25.26 10.69
N ASP A 110 -4.47 25.23 12.01
CA ASP A 110 -3.17 25.23 12.68
C ASP A 110 -2.68 23.81 13.01
N VAL A 111 -3.46 22.77 12.69
CA VAL A 111 -3.07 21.39 12.94
C VAL A 111 -1.75 21.06 12.25
N LYS A 112 -0.88 20.39 13.00
CA LYS A 112 0.47 20.02 12.61
C LYS A 112 0.50 18.71 11.85
N GLU A 113 1.25 18.69 10.75
CA GLU A 113 1.37 17.52 9.87
C GLU A 113 2.04 16.33 10.57
N GLU A 114 2.96 16.61 11.51
CA GLU A 114 3.70 15.61 12.25
C GLU A 114 2.80 14.64 13.04
N ALA A 115 1.61 15.10 13.46
CA ALA A 115 0.63 14.25 14.16
C ALA A 115 -0.05 13.22 13.24
N PHE A 116 0.13 13.34 11.92
CA PHE A 116 -0.50 12.51 10.90
C PHE A 116 0.52 11.75 10.05
N ARG A 117 1.81 11.84 10.35
CA ARG A 117 2.86 11.07 9.68
C ARG A 117 3.15 9.77 10.42
N TYR A 118 3.45 8.73 9.66
CA TYR A 118 4.02 7.52 10.22
C TYR A 118 5.37 7.83 10.90
N PRO A 119 5.72 7.16 12.01
CA PRO A 119 6.96 7.44 12.73
C PRO A 119 8.22 6.93 12.01
N GLY A 120 8.07 6.17 10.93
CA GLY A 120 9.17 5.55 10.21
C GLY A 120 9.81 4.35 10.92
N PRO A 121 11.03 3.97 10.51
CA PRO A 121 11.91 4.68 9.58
C PRO A 121 11.47 4.53 8.11
N ILE A 122 12.03 5.36 7.23
CA ILE A 122 11.93 5.16 5.78
C ILE A 122 12.62 3.84 5.36
N PRO A 123 12.22 3.22 4.24
CA PRO A 123 12.82 2.00 3.70
C PRO A 123 14.35 2.01 3.70
N SER A 124 14.95 1.00 4.32
CA SER A 124 16.41 0.86 4.42
C SER A 124 16.99 -0.19 3.46
N SER A 125 16.17 -0.71 2.55
CA SER A 125 16.57 -1.71 1.55
C SER A 125 15.70 -1.62 0.31
N LYS A 126 16.18 -2.20 -0.79
CA LYS A 126 15.42 -2.25 -2.05
C LYS A 126 14.12 -3.00 -1.91
N ILE A 127 14.11 -4.11 -1.16
CA ILE A 127 12.90 -4.87 -0.87
C ILE A 127 11.90 -4.02 -0.10
N ALA A 128 12.31 -3.34 0.98
CA ALA A 128 11.42 -2.46 1.73
C ALA A 128 10.85 -1.32 0.85
N GLY A 129 11.69 -0.76 -0.04
CA GLY A 129 11.26 0.23 -1.02
C GLY A 129 10.22 -0.34 -2.00
N ILE A 130 10.43 -1.57 -2.50
CA ILE A 130 9.45 -2.27 -3.34
C ILE A 130 8.12 -2.46 -2.61
N ILE A 131 8.13 -2.91 -1.34
CA ILE A 131 6.90 -3.12 -0.57
C ILE A 131 6.13 -1.80 -0.42
N MET A 132 6.82 -0.71 -0.06
CA MET A 132 6.21 0.63 0.02
C MET A 132 5.52 1.04 -1.28
N LEU A 133 6.22 0.90 -2.41
CA LEU A 133 5.71 1.31 -3.71
C LEU A 133 4.55 0.40 -4.15
N ALA A 134 4.66 -0.92 -3.92
CA ALA A 134 3.62 -1.88 -4.27
C ALA A 134 2.34 -1.65 -3.48
N ASP A 135 2.43 -1.42 -2.17
CA ASP A 135 1.30 -1.09 -1.31
C ASP A 135 0.61 0.20 -1.77
N SER A 136 1.38 1.28 -1.92
CA SER A 136 0.86 2.59 -2.33
C SER A 136 0.15 2.53 -3.68
N VAL A 137 0.75 1.85 -4.66
CA VAL A 137 0.17 1.71 -6.01
C VAL A 137 -1.08 0.82 -5.99
N GLU A 138 -1.07 -0.31 -5.28
CA GLU A 138 -2.25 -1.20 -5.21
C GLU A 138 -3.44 -0.48 -4.58
N ALA A 139 -3.21 0.22 -3.46
CA ALA A 139 -4.25 0.91 -2.72
C ALA A 139 -4.91 2.01 -3.58
N SER A 140 -4.12 2.81 -4.30
CA SER A 140 -4.64 3.87 -5.16
C SER A 140 -5.41 3.34 -6.36
N VAL A 141 -4.85 2.37 -7.11
CA VAL A 141 -5.52 1.82 -8.30
C VAL A 141 -6.82 1.10 -7.91
N ARG A 142 -6.84 0.43 -6.75
CA ARG A 142 -8.05 -0.21 -6.21
C ARG A 142 -9.15 0.80 -5.88
N GLY A 143 -8.79 1.97 -5.36
CA GLY A 143 -9.72 3.04 -4.97
C GLY A 143 -10.40 3.73 -6.15
N GLU A 144 -9.64 4.02 -7.20
CA GLU A 144 -10.09 4.82 -8.36
C GLU A 144 -10.92 4.03 -9.39
N ARG A 145 -11.03 2.70 -9.26
CA ARG A 145 -11.74 1.81 -10.24
C ARG A 145 -11.27 2.05 -11.68
N VAL A 146 -9.96 2.13 -11.85
CA VAL A 146 -9.32 2.41 -13.13
C VAL A 146 -9.45 1.21 -14.06
N ASP A 147 -10.06 1.42 -15.22
CA ASP A 147 -10.32 0.37 -16.21
C ASP A 147 -9.41 0.49 -17.46
N GLN A 148 -8.73 1.63 -17.64
CA GLN A 148 -7.87 1.88 -18.80
C GLN A 148 -6.39 1.70 -18.47
N LYS A 149 -5.69 0.95 -19.33
CA LYS A 149 -4.25 0.69 -19.20
C LYS A 149 -3.41 1.96 -19.08
N GLU A 150 -3.69 2.95 -19.90
CA GLU A 150 -2.96 4.22 -19.95
C GLU A 150 -3.11 5.00 -18.63
N GLU A 151 -4.27 4.88 -18.00
CA GLU A 151 -4.57 5.51 -16.73
C GLU A 151 -3.85 4.80 -15.57
N ILE A 152 -3.81 3.46 -15.56
CA ILE A 152 -3.02 2.68 -14.59
C ILE A 152 -1.54 3.11 -14.62
N ILE A 153 -0.96 3.25 -15.81
CA ILE A 153 0.45 3.64 -15.96
C ILE A 153 0.69 5.05 -15.39
N LYS A 154 -0.19 6.01 -15.70
CA LYS A 154 -0.09 7.37 -15.15
C LYS A 154 -0.22 7.40 -13.63
N PHE A 155 -1.10 6.58 -13.06
CA PHE A 155 -1.24 6.47 -11.60
C PHE A 155 0.02 5.91 -10.96
N ILE A 156 0.61 4.86 -11.52
CA ILE A 156 1.89 4.31 -11.05
C ILE A 156 2.95 5.41 -11.04
N ASP A 157 3.10 6.15 -12.14
CA ASP A 157 4.08 7.23 -12.23
C ASP A 157 3.87 8.28 -11.14
N THR A 158 2.65 8.80 -11.02
CA THR A 158 2.29 9.84 -10.05
C THR A 158 2.60 9.42 -8.62
N ILE A 159 2.23 8.19 -8.25
CA ILE A 159 2.41 7.68 -6.88
C ILE A 159 3.90 7.49 -6.58
N VAL A 160 4.62 6.82 -7.48
CA VAL A 160 6.04 6.54 -7.27
C VAL A 160 6.85 7.84 -7.23
N ASP A 161 6.54 8.81 -8.11
CA ASP A 161 7.21 10.10 -8.13
C ASP A 161 6.94 10.89 -6.85
N SER A 162 5.71 10.84 -6.31
CA SER A 162 5.38 11.46 -5.02
C SER A 162 6.21 10.89 -3.85
N LYS A 163 6.52 9.58 -3.86
CA LYS A 163 7.37 8.95 -2.84
C LYS A 163 8.84 9.38 -2.96
N ILE A 164 9.30 9.61 -4.19
CA ILE A 164 10.65 10.14 -4.45
C ILE A 164 10.74 11.59 -3.96
N GLU A 165 9.75 12.42 -4.30
CA GLU A 165 9.70 13.83 -3.89
C GLU A 165 9.60 14.01 -2.37
N ASP A 166 8.84 13.14 -1.67
CA ASP A 166 8.75 13.12 -0.19
C ASP A 166 9.99 12.46 0.46
N GLY A 167 11.01 12.07 -0.32
CA GLY A 167 12.28 11.52 0.18
C GLY A 167 12.17 10.13 0.81
N GLN A 168 11.06 9.41 0.58
CA GLN A 168 10.79 8.12 1.21
C GLN A 168 11.77 7.02 0.77
N LEU A 169 12.39 7.15 -0.40
CA LEU A 169 13.29 6.13 -0.95
C LEU A 169 14.78 6.42 -0.70
N ASN A 170 15.11 7.50 0.00
CA ASN A 170 16.49 8.00 0.14
C ASN A 170 17.47 7.00 0.77
N ASN A 171 16.98 6.05 1.59
CA ASN A 171 17.79 5.02 2.24
C ASN A 171 17.60 3.62 1.64
N SER A 172 16.83 3.48 0.55
CA SER A 172 16.45 2.17 0.00
C SER A 172 17.47 1.56 -0.97
N GLU A 173 18.49 2.33 -1.38
CA GLU A 173 19.46 1.97 -2.43
C GLU A 173 18.84 1.68 -3.81
N LEU A 174 17.56 2.01 -4.04
CA LEU A 174 16.93 1.93 -5.35
C LEU A 174 17.50 3.02 -6.27
N SER A 175 18.06 2.61 -7.41
CA SER A 175 18.48 3.55 -8.45
C SER A 175 17.29 3.96 -9.32
N PHE A 176 17.38 5.09 -10.05
CA PHE A 176 16.37 5.47 -11.04
C PHE A 176 16.14 4.39 -12.11
N LYS A 177 17.16 3.59 -12.43
CA LYS A 177 17.05 2.44 -13.33
C LYS A 177 16.17 1.34 -12.72
N ASP A 178 16.31 1.09 -11.43
CA ASP A 178 15.49 0.13 -10.69
C ASP A 178 14.04 0.62 -10.62
N ILE A 179 13.84 1.90 -10.28
CA ILE A 179 12.51 2.53 -10.25
C ILE A 179 11.78 2.37 -11.59
N LYS A 180 12.45 2.64 -12.71
CA LYS A 180 11.85 2.45 -14.03
C LYS A 180 11.38 1.02 -14.26
N LYS A 181 12.23 0.03 -13.92
CA LYS A 181 11.89 -1.40 -14.04
C LYS A 181 10.73 -1.81 -13.13
N ILE A 182 10.69 -1.28 -11.90
CA ILE A 182 9.62 -1.51 -10.94
C ILE A 182 8.30 -0.96 -11.47
N LYS A 183 8.29 0.28 -12.00
CA LYS A 183 7.10 0.88 -12.64
C LYS A 183 6.58 0.01 -13.80
N ASP A 184 7.48 -0.43 -14.68
CA ASP A 184 7.14 -1.32 -15.80
C ASP A 184 6.57 -2.67 -15.32
N ALA A 185 7.15 -3.24 -14.25
CA ALA A 185 6.68 -4.48 -13.64
C ALA A 185 5.28 -4.33 -13.03
N PHE A 186 5.03 -3.26 -12.28
CA PHE A 186 3.71 -2.95 -11.73
C PHE A 186 2.68 -2.77 -12.82
N GLY A 187 3.00 -2.04 -13.89
CA GLY A 187 2.09 -1.83 -15.02
C GLY A 187 1.64 -3.16 -15.63
N LYS A 188 2.55 -4.11 -15.85
CA LYS A 188 2.22 -5.44 -16.37
C LYS A 188 1.26 -6.21 -15.44
N VAL A 189 1.54 -6.21 -14.15
CA VAL A 189 0.75 -6.94 -13.15
C VAL A 189 -0.65 -6.34 -13.01
N LEU A 190 -0.76 -5.01 -12.83
CA LEU A 190 -2.04 -4.35 -12.59
C LEU A 190 -2.94 -4.40 -13.82
N VAL A 191 -2.40 -4.17 -15.03
CA VAL A 191 -3.18 -4.31 -16.26
C VAL A 191 -3.76 -5.71 -16.38
N SER A 192 -3.00 -6.75 -16.03
CA SER A 192 -3.49 -8.13 -16.03
C SER A 192 -4.62 -8.33 -15.01
N ILE A 193 -4.43 -7.89 -13.77
CA ILE A 193 -5.41 -8.06 -12.68
C ILE A 193 -6.72 -7.34 -12.99
N TYR A 194 -6.66 -6.10 -13.47
CA TYR A 194 -7.85 -5.28 -13.68
C TYR A 194 -8.57 -5.57 -15.00
N HIS A 195 -7.87 -5.93 -16.08
CA HIS A 195 -8.53 -6.40 -17.31
C HIS A 195 -9.30 -7.72 -17.09
N GLU A 196 -8.75 -8.68 -16.33
CA GLU A 196 -9.47 -9.93 -16.03
C GLU A 196 -10.76 -9.69 -15.24
N ARG A 197 -10.74 -8.71 -14.31
CA ARG A 197 -11.90 -8.34 -13.51
C ARG A 197 -13.05 -7.79 -14.37
N ILE A 198 -12.75 -6.93 -15.35
CA ILE A 198 -13.75 -6.38 -16.28
C ILE A 198 -14.39 -7.51 -17.08
N SER A 199 -13.57 -8.40 -17.66
CA SER A 199 -14.07 -9.55 -18.44
C SER A 199 -15.00 -10.46 -17.62
N TYR A 200 -14.70 -10.68 -16.34
CA TYR A 200 -15.56 -11.44 -15.43
C TYR A 200 -16.90 -10.73 -15.18
N ILE A 201 -16.90 -9.42 -14.93
CA ILE A 201 -18.12 -8.65 -14.69
C ILE A 201 -19.02 -8.67 -15.93
N GLU A 202 -18.46 -8.43 -17.10
CA GLU A 202 -19.19 -8.48 -18.38
C GLU A 202 -19.84 -9.86 -18.59
N LYS A 203 -19.07 -10.94 -18.44
CA LYS A 203 -19.60 -12.32 -18.51
C LYS A 203 -20.71 -12.57 -17.50
N SER A 204 -20.57 -12.07 -16.28
CA SER A 204 -21.57 -12.26 -15.23
C SER A 204 -22.87 -11.48 -15.48
N ARG A 205 -22.81 -10.31 -16.12
CA ARG A 205 -23.98 -9.53 -16.58
C ARG A 205 -24.67 -10.24 -17.73
N ASP A 206 -23.91 -10.72 -18.70
CA ASP A 206 -24.41 -11.48 -19.84
C ASP A 206 -25.20 -12.74 -19.42
N ILE A 207 -24.76 -13.42 -18.36
CA ILE A 207 -25.45 -14.60 -17.81
C ILE A 207 -26.74 -14.22 -17.08
N ARG A 208 -26.80 -13.04 -16.44
CA ARG A 208 -28.00 -12.55 -15.75
C ARG A 208 -29.05 -12.02 -16.71
N GLU A 209 -28.66 -11.44 -17.84
CA GLU A 209 -29.60 -10.95 -18.86
C GLU A 209 -30.17 -12.07 -19.74
N LYS A 210 -29.54 -13.26 -19.75
CA LYS A 210 -30.00 -14.46 -20.46
C LYS A 210 -30.88 -15.41 -19.61
N LYS A 211 -31.22 -15.04 -18.38
CA LYS A 211 -32.13 -15.76 -17.48
C LYS A 211 -33.41 -14.97 -17.25
#